data_AF-A0A962Z181-F1
#
_entry.id   AF-A0A962Z181-F1
#
_cell.length_a   1.000
_cell.length_b   1.000
_cell.length_c   1.000
_cell.angle_alpha   90.00
_cell.angle_beta   90.00
_cell.angle_gamma   90.00
#
_symmetry.space_group_name_H-M   'P 1'
#
loop_
_entity.id
_entity.type
_entity.pdbx_description
1 polymer ?
#
loop_
_entity_poly.entity_id
_entity_poly.type
_entity_poly.pdbx_seq_one_letter_code
_entity_poly.pdbx_strand_id
1 'polypeptide(L)' 'MFKDILIPINLGDEATWKNPLKTGIELAQTMGATLHLMTVVPSFDYPIVESYFPVDFEQKAQQKVNSEMHKFIAE' A
#
# COMPACT_ATOMS: atom_id res chain seq x y z
N MET A 1 19.37 10.24 -12.36
CA MET A 1 19.32 9.89 -10.93
C MET A 1 17.88 10.01 -10.46
N PHE A 2 17.40 9.07 -9.64
CA PHE A 2 16.00 9.08 -9.19
C PHE A 2 15.78 10.15 -8.12
N LYS A 3 14.62 10.80 -8.16
CA LYS A 3 14.16 11.78 -7.14
C LYS A 3 13.02 11.21 -6.31
N ASP A 4 12.19 10.40 -6.94
CA ASP A 4 11.04 9.74 -6.36
C ASP A 4 11.08 8.26 -6.79
N ILE A 5 10.88 7.36 -5.84
CA ILE A 5 10.79 5.92 -6.05
C ILE A 5 9.44 5.49 -5.50
N LEU A 6 8.65 4.77 -6.28
CA LEU A 6 7.33 4.29 -5.87
C LEU A 6 7.32 2.76 -5.85
N ILE A 7 6.92 2.17 -4.72
CA ILE A 7 6.82 0.72 -4.56
C ILE A 7 5.40 0.32 -4.14
N PRO A 8 4.73 -0.56 -4.91
CA PRO A 8 3.48 -1.17 -4.48
C PRO A 8 3.74 -2.23 -3.40
N ILE A 9 2.99 -2.14 -2.30
CA ILE A 9 3.03 -3.05 -1.17
C ILE A 9 1.68 -3.77 -1.08
N ASN A 10 1.72 -5.09 -1.18
CA ASN A 10 0.61 -5.96 -0.82
C ASN A 10 0.95 -6.67 0.50
N LEU A 11 0.43 -6.20 1.63
CA LEU A 11 0.70 -6.78 2.95
C LEU A 11 0.34 -8.27 3.05
N GLY A 12 -0.57 -8.75 2.19
CA GLY A 12 -0.96 -10.17 2.14
C GLY A 12 0.02 -11.09 1.40
N ASP A 13 1.02 -10.56 0.70
CA ASP A 13 1.95 -11.35 -0.10
C ASP A 13 3.37 -10.76 -0.08
N GLU A 14 4.13 -11.08 0.98
CA GLU A 14 5.49 -10.58 1.22
C GLU A 14 6.45 -10.83 0.06
N ALA A 15 6.30 -11.97 -0.63
CA ALA A 15 7.19 -12.35 -1.72
C ALA A 15 7.15 -11.34 -2.88
N THR A 16 6.06 -10.60 -3.03
CA THR A 16 5.87 -9.62 -4.10
C THR A 16 6.64 -8.31 -3.89
N TRP A 17 6.93 -7.94 -2.63
CA TRP A 17 7.49 -6.61 -2.32
C TRP A 17 8.77 -6.62 -1.49
N LYS A 18 9.16 -7.72 -0.84
CA LYS A 18 10.35 -7.76 0.02
C LYS A 18 11.65 -7.33 -0.67
N ASN A 19 11.96 -7.95 -1.80
CA ASN A 19 13.18 -7.64 -2.55
C ASN A 19 13.11 -6.25 -3.21
N PRO A 20 12.01 -5.88 -3.89
CA PRO A 20 11.85 -4.51 -4.41
C PRO A 20 12.01 -3.43 -3.34
N LEU A 21 11.40 -3.62 -2.16
CA LEU A 21 11.47 -2.67 -1.06
C LEU A 21 12.90 -2.48 -0.57
N LYS A 22 13.63 -3.59 -0.36
CA LYS A 22 15.05 -3.54 0.02
C LYS A 22 15.87 -2.72 -0.97
N THR A 23 15.76 -3.01 -2.25
CA THR A 23 16.49 -2.27 -3.29
C THR A 23 16.05 -0.82 -3.39
N GLY A 24 14.75 -0.54 -3.25
CA GLY A 24 14.22 0.83 -3.24
C GLY A 24 14.79 1.67 -2.10
N ILE A 25 14.91 1.10 -0.90
CA ILE A 25 15.53 1.77 0.25
C ILE A 25 17.01 2.08 -0.04
N GLU A 26 17.77 1.11 -0.53
CA GLU A 26 19.19 1.29 -0.87
C GLU A 26 19.39 2.40 -1.91
N LEU A 27 18.55 2.41 -2.96
CA LEU A 27 18.57 3.44 -4.00
C LEU A 27 18.17 4.81 -3.45
N ALA A 28 17.12 4.88 -2.63
CA ALA A 28 16.65 6.12 -2.03
C ALA A 28 17.72 6.76 -1.14
N GLN A 29 18.38 5.97 -0.30
CA GLN A 29 19.47 6.42 0.57
C GLN A 29 20.68 6.89 -0.24
N THR A 30 21.11 6.09 -1.22
CA THR A 30 22.27 6.42 -2.06
C THR A 30 22.05 7.68 -2.89
N MET A 31 20.82 7.91 -3.33
CA MET A 31 20.47 9.01 -4.23
C MET A 31 19.81 10.21 -3.54
N GLY A 32 19.56 10.15 -2.23
CA GLY A 32 18.75 11.16 -1.54
C GLY A 32 17.34 11.31 -2.12
N ALA A 33 16.76 10.22 -2.62
CA ALA A 33 15.44 10.21 -3.23
C ALA A 33 14.34 9.95 -2.18
N THR A 34 13.12 10.41 -2.44
CA THR A 34 11.95 10.07 -1.63
C THR A 34 11.42 8.70 -2.03
N LEU A 35 11.19 7.82 -1.05
CA LEU A 35 10.54 6.52 -1.25
C LEU A 35 9.07 6.64 -0.88
N HIS A 36 8.20 6.44 -1.86
CA HIS A 36 6.75 6.40 -1.74
C HIS A 36 6.30 4.95 -1.73
N LEU A 37 5.39 4.61 -0.82
CA LEU A 37 4.73 3.31 -0.79
C LEU A 37 3.26 3.49 -1.16
N MET A 38 2.74 2.58 -1.98
CA MET A 38 1.31 2.54 -2.31
C MET A 38 0.75 1.16 -2.07
N THR A 39 -0.54 1.08 -1.79
CA THR A 39 -1.28 -0.18 -1.73
C THR A 39 -2.64 0.02 -2.39
N VAL A 40 -3.34 -1.09 -2.62
CA VAL A 40 -4.68 -1.08 -3.21
C VAL A 40 -5.69 -1.54 -2.17
N VAL A 41 -6.80 -0.83 -2.09
CA VAL A 41 -7.98 -1.24 -1.33
C VAL A 41 -8.99 -1.76 -2.34
N PRO A 42 -9.45 -3.01 -2.24
CA PRO A 42 -10.51 -3.51 -3.12
C PRO A 42 -11.77 -2.63 -3.03
N SER A 43 -12.32 -2.23 -4.19
CA SER A 43 -13.62 -1.57 -4.30
C SER A 43 -14.70 -2.56 -4.74
N PHE A 44 -15.97 -2.25 -4.47
CA PHE A 44 -17.10 -3.09 -4.86
C PHE A 44 -17.97 -2.38 -5.89
N ASP A 45 -17.49 -2.34 -7.13
CA ASP A 45 -18.12 -1.53 -8.19
C ASP A 45 -19.43 -2.12 -8.76
N TYR A 46 -19.87 -3.28 -8.25
CA TYR A 46 -21.12 -3.92 -8.68
C TYR A 46 -22.24 -3.63 -7.69
N PRO A 47 -23.32 -2.91 -8.10
CA PRO A 47 -24.39 -2.50 -7.20
C PRO A 47 -25.06 -3.66 -6.45
N ILE A 48 -25.17 -4.83 -7.12
CA ILE A 48 -25.74 -6.03 -6.50
C ILE A 48 -24.87 -6.54 -5.35
N VAL A 49 -23.54 -6.46 -5.47
CA VAL A 49 -22.60 -6.89 -4.44
C VAL A 49 -22.53 -5.85 -3.32
N GLU A 50 -22.48 -4.56 -3.68
CA GLU A 50 -22.48 -3.44 -2.75
C GLU A 50 -23.67 -3.48 -1.78
N SER A 51 -24.86 -3.87 -2.27
CA SER A 51 -26.08 -3.97 -1.45
C SER A 51 -26.02 -4.96 -0.28
N TYR A 52 -25.04 -5.89 -0.28
CA TYR A 52 -24.81 -6.84 0.81
C TYR A 52 -23.96 -6.25 1.95
N PHE A 53 -23.30 -5.11 1.73
CA PHE A 53 -22.39 -4.50 2.70
C PHE A 53 -23.02 -3.31 3.44
N PRO A 54 -22.56 -3.00 4.66
CA PRO A 54 -22.89 -1.74 5.32
C PRO A 54 -22.46 -0.53 4.46
N VAL A 55 -23.22 0.56 4.54
CA VAL A 55 -22.95 1.81 3.80
C VAL A 55 -21.53 2.36 4.05
N ASP A 56 -20.95 2.10 5.23
CA ASP A 56 -19.62 2.59 5.62
C ASP A 56 -18.49 1.56 5.42
N PHE A 57 -18.77 0.44 4.75
CA PHE A 57 -17.82 -0.65 4.59
C PHE A 57 -16.53 -0.23 3.87
N GLU A 58 -16.65 0.44 2.71
CA GLU A 58 -15.48 0.88 1.95
C GLU A 58 -14.63 1.88 2.72
N GLN A 59 -15.26 2.85 3.40
CA GLN A 59 -14.54 3.82 4.21
C GLN A 59 -13.77 3.13 5.35
N LYS A 60 -14.39 2.17 6.04
CA LYS A 60 -13.73 1.37 7.08
C LYS A 60 -12.59 0.53 6.52
N ALA A 61 -12.77 -0.07 5.34
CA ALA A 61 -11.72 -0.84 4.67
C ALA A 61 -10.52 0.05 4.33
N GLN A 62 -10.74 1.24 3.77
CA GLN A 62 -9.69 2.21 3.49
C GLN A 62 -8.96 2.65 4.76
N GLN A 63 -9.69 2.99 5.83
CA GLN A 63 -9.09 3.39 7.11
C GLN A 63 -8.25 2.27 7.73
N LYS A 64 -8.75 1.03 7.66
CA LYS A 64 -8.05 -0.14 8.16
C LYS A 64 -6.74 -0.36 7.41
N VAL A 65 -6.79 -0.40 6.08
CA VAL A 65 -5.59 -0.58 5.24
C VAL A 65 -4.59 0.55 5.47
N ASN A 66 -5.07 1.80 5.58
CA ASN A 66 -4.20 2.93 5.90
C ASN A 66 -3.51 2.75 7.26
N SER A 67 -4.24 2.30 8.29
CA SER A 67 -3.68 2.02 9.61
C SER A 67 -2.64 0.89 9.57
N GLU A 68 -2.92 -0.20 8.85
CA GLU A 68 -2.01 -1.33 8.68
C GLU A 68 -0.74 -0.93 7.94
N MET A 69 -0.84 -0.12 6.88
CA MET A 69 0.31 0.43 6.16
C MET A 69 1.19 1.31 7.05
N HIS A 70 0.59 2.18 7.88
CA HIS A 70 1.37 3.01 8.82
C HIS A 70 2.09 2.17 9.88
N LYS A 71 1.45 1.09 10.37
CA LYS A 71 2.10 0.15 11.30
C LYS A 71 3.27 -0.55 10.63
N PHE A 72 3.06 -1.07 9.42
CA PHE A 72 4.11 -1.72 8.62
C PHE A 72 5.32 -0.81 8.39
N ILE A 73 5.12 0.48 8.14
CA ILE A 73 6.21 1.45 7.94
C ILE A 73 6.96 1.77 9.24
N ALA A 74 6.31 1.64 10.40
CA ALA A 74 6.89 1.95 11.70
C ALA A 74 7.70 0.79 12.32
N GLU A 75 7.61 -0.41 11.75
CA GLU A 75 8.41 -1.60 12.11
C GLU A 75 9.86 -1.52 11.55
#